data_AF-A0A944DY45-F1
#
_entry.id   AF-A0A944DY45-F1
#
_cell.length_a   1.000
_cell.length_b   1.000
_cell.length_c   1.000
_cell.angle_alpha   90.00
_cell.angle_beta   90.00
_cell.angle_gamma   90.00
#
_symmetry.space_group_name_H-M   'P 1'
#
loop_
_entity.id
_entity.type
_entity.pdbx_description
1 polymer ?
#
loop_
_entity_poly.entity_id
_entity_poly.type
_entity_poly.pdbx_seq_one_letter_code
_entity_poly.pdbx_strand_id
1 'polypeptide(L)'
;MRALLGVDLPGFRPVDHDVWANDEGDILSLHFFGLPPDLPASLDDGPALRAALTRHTAEAGGGLIEASVKTLGALPALRQILKLPLPGQPSGQAFIGSFTVPRADCSTVVKIQAPERGTTGMREAMVMAEVGPAGYFRPHPYAPEVQGGLPFHAADHAQWDARFPDHPLSRVRRGLAALAEGVQVTPEFAALPAFAP
;
A
#
# COMPACT_ATOMS: atom_id res chain seq x y z
N MET A 1 21.82 -6.14 5.44
CA MET A 1 22.10 -5.58 4.10
C MET A 1 21.19 -4.38 3.92
N ARG A 2 21.71 -3.22 3.47
CA ARG A 2 20.86 -2.06 3.13
C ARG A 2 20.46 -2.18 1.67
N ALA A 3 19.18 -2.38 1.39
CA ALA A 3 18.67 -2.60 0.04
C ALA A 3 18.20 -1.30 -0.65
N LEU A 4 17.80 -0.31 0.14
CA LEU A 4 17.28 0.98 -0.35
C LEU A 4 18.08 2.15 0.25
N LEU A 5 18.28 3.18 -0.56
CA LEU A 5 18.84 4.48 -0.19
C LEU A 5 17.80 5.57 -0.45
N GLY A 6 17.92 6.71 0.24
CA GLY A 6 17.05 7.87 -0.01
C GLY A 6 15.58 7.63 0.38
N VAL A 7 15.33 6.82 1.39
CA VAL A 7 13.98 6.58 1.94
C VAL A 7 13.44 7.76 2.77
N ASP A 8 14.15 8.89 2.80
CA ASP A 8 13.74 10.07 3.56
C ASP A 8 12.70 10.88 2.76
N LEU A 9 11.52 11.08 3.35
CA LEU A 9 10.46 11.94 2.80
C LEU A 9 10.39 13.27 3.57
N PRO A 10 10.12 14.41 2.91
CA PRO A 10 9.85 15.66 3.61
C PRO A 10 8.74 15.50 4.66
N GLY A 11 8.99 15.98 5.87
CA GLY A 11 8.06 15.89 7.00
C GLY A 11 8.20 14.62 7.86
N PHE A 12 8.89 13.59 7.38
CA PHE A 12 9.21 12.40 8.17
C PHE A 12 10.50 12.59 8.96
N ARG A 13 10.50 12.16 10.21
CA ARG A 13 11.63 12.24 11.15
C ARG A 13 11.98 10.83 11.61
N PRO A 14 13.27 10.47 11.68
CA PRO A 14 13.67 9.15 12.16
C PRO A 14 13.24 8.98 13.62
N VAL A 15 12.63 7.83 13.91
CA VAL A 15 12.25 7.41 15.27
C VAL A 15 12.92 6.09 15.66
N ASP A 16 13.40 5.31 14.68
CA ASP A 16 14.22 4.11 14.85
C ASP A 16 15.12 3.91 13.60
N HIS A 17 15.98 2.89 13.59
CA HIS A 17 16.97 2.59 12.53
C HIS A 17 16.38 2.55 11.10
N ASP A 18 15.16 2.01 10.96
CA ASP A 18 14.45 1.88 9.68
C ASP A 18 12.98 2.34 9.80
N VAL A 19 12.71 3.26 10.71
CA VAL A 19 11.37 3.78 10.98
C VAL A 19 11.39 5.30 11.10
N TRP A 20 10.50 5.94 10.37
CA TRP A 20 10.27 7.37 10.42
C TRP A 20 8.79 7.66 10.70
N ALA A 21 8.53 8.77 11.40
CA ALA A 21 7.19 9.26 11.68
C ALA A 21 7.05 10.73 11.28
N ASN A 22 5.85 11.15 10.88
CA ASN A 22 5.53 12.57 10.68
C ASN A 22 4.53 13.06 11.75
N ASP A 23 4.22 14.37 11.71
CA ASP A 23 3.35 15.01 12.70
C ASP A 23 1.86 14.60 12.51
N GLU A 24 1.48 14.16 11.31
CA GLU A 24 0.20 13.51 11.01
C GLU A 24 0.11 12.10 11.63
N GLY A 25 1.25 11.55 12.04
CA GLY A 25 1.42 10.24 12.66
C GLY A 25 1.31 9.06 11.71
N ASP A 26 1.62 9.31 10.44
CA ASP A 26 1.97 8.29 9.47
C ASP A 26 3.34 7.70 9.83
N ILE A 27 3.49 6.39 9.57
CA ILE A 27 4.72 5.67 9.82
C ILE A 27 5.27 5.17 8.49
N LEU A 28 6.47 5.61 8.15
CA LEU A 28 7.27 5.06 7.07
C LEU A 28 8.25 4.05 7.66
N SER A 29 8.40 2.89 7.02
CA SER A 29 9.34 1.87 7.48
C SER A 29 9.95 1.08 6.33
N LEU A 30 11.20 0.67 6.54
CA LEU A 30 11.95 -0.18 5.63
C LEU A 30 12.13 -1.58 6.25
N HIS A 31 11.90 -2.62 5.45
CA HIS A 31 12.00 -4.01 5.88
C HIS A 31 12.85 -4.79 4.88
N PHE A 32 13.77 -5.62 5.37
CA PHE A 32 14.48 -6.60 4.57
C PHE A 32 14.10 -8.00 5.03
N PHE A 33 13.68 -8.84 4.09
CA PHE A 33 13.33 -10.24 4.33
C PHE A 33 14.33 -11.13 3.61
N GLY A 34 15.20 -11.82 4.36
CA GLY A 34 16.20 -12.76 3.83
C GLY A 34 15.62 -14.14 3.52
N LEU A 35 14.42 -14.18 2.95
CA LEU A 35 13.69 -15.38 2.58
C LEU A 35 13.05 -15.17 1.19
N PRO A 36 12.82 -16.25 0.42
CA PRO A 36 12.10 -16.17 -0.84
C PRO A 36 10.80 -15.35 -0.70
N PRO A 37 10.55 -14.37 -1.59
CA PRO A 37 9.34 -13.56 -1.52
C PRO A 37 8.07 -14.41 -1.62
N ASP A 38 7.15 -14.22 -0.68
CA ASP A 38 5.83 -14.84 -0.69
C ASP A 38 4.86 -14.02 -1.56
N LEU A 39 5.17 -13.92 -2.85
CA LEU A 39 4.30 -13.29 -3.84
C LEU A 39 3.40 -14.35 -4.48
N PRO A 40 2.07 -14.15 -4.54
CA PRO A 40 1.15 -15.18 -4.98
C PRO A 40 1.14 -15.41 -6.50
N ALA A 41 1.85 -14.59 -7.27
CA ALA A 41 2.07 -14.74 -8.70
C ALA A 41 3.27 -13.90 -9.16
N SER A 42 3.70 -14.09 -10.41
CA SER A 42 4.75 -13.27 -11.03
C SER A 42 4.35 -11.81 -11.15
N LEU A 43 5.34 -10.91 -11.06
CA LEU A 43 5.17 -9.51 -11.43
C LEU A 43 4.79 -9.35 -12.91
N ASP A 44 5.14 -10.31 -13.76
CA ASP A 44 4.77 -10.30 -15.18
C ASP A 44 3.31 -10.71 -15.43
N ASP A 45 2.67 -11.39 -14.47
CA ASP A 45 1.25 -11.76 -14.52
C ASP A 45 0.41 -10.85 -13.61
N GLY A 46 0.28 -9.59 -14.05
CA GLY A 46 -0.48 -8.58 -13.33
C GLY A 46 -1.91 -8.99 -12.96
N PRO A 47 -2.72 -9.57 -13.88
CA PRO A 47 -4.06 -10.06 -13.55
C PRO A 47 -4.07 -11.12 -12.45
N ALA A 48 -3.25 -12.18 -12.55
CA ALA A 48 -3.23 -13.23 -11.53
C ALA A 48 -2.74 -12.69 -10.18
N LEU A 49 -1.70 -11.86 -10.19
CA LEU A 49 -1.14 -11.22 -9.00
C LEU A 49 -2.20 -10.38 -8.27
N ARG A 50 -2.92 -9.52 -9.00
CA ARG A 50 -3.96 -8.67 -8.40
C ARG A 50 -5.11 -9.48 -7.83
N ALA A 51 -5.58 -10.50 -8.54
CA ALA A 51 -6.68 -11.35 -8.07
C ALA A 51 -6.30 -12.10 -6.79
N ALA A 52 -5.09 -12.66 -6.73
CA ALA A 52 -4.62 -13.38 -5.55
C ALA A 52 -4.35 -12.45 -4.36
N LEU A 53 -3.75 -11.27 -4.59
CA LEU A 53 -3.58 -10.25 -3.54
C LEU A 53 -4.92 -9.79 -2.97
N THR A 54 -5.96 -9.64 -3.80
CA THR A 54 -7.31 -9.31 -3.31
C THR A 54 -7.84 -10.39 -2.37
N ARG A 55 -7.71 -11.66 -2.74
CA ARG A 55 -8.13 -12.80 -1.89
C ARG A 55 -7.37 -12.82 -0.56
N HIS A 56 -6.04 -12.79 -0.60
CA HIS A 56 -5.21 -12.81 0.62
C HIS A 56 -5.51 -11.62 1.55
N THR A 57 -5.73 -10.43 0.98
CA THR A 57 -6.06 -9.24 1.78
C THR A 57 -7.44 -9.38 2.45
N ALA A 58 -8.43 -9.93 1.74
CA ALA A 58 -9.76 -10.17 2.28
C ALA A 58 -9.76 -11.25 3.38
N GLU A 59 -9.00 -12.33 3.20
CA GLU A 59 -8.79 -13.38 4.22
C GLU A 59 -8.17 -12.83 5.50
N ALA A 60 -7.29 -11.84 5.39
CA ALA A 60 -6.72 -11.11 6.53
C ALA A 60 -7.67 -10.06 7.15
N GLY A 61 -8.93 -9.97 6.70
CA GLY A 61 -9.92 -9.00 7.18
C GLY A 61 -9.77 -7.60 6.60
N GLY A 62 -8.89 -7.41 5.61
CA GLY A 62 -8.62 -6.15 4.93
C GLY A 62 -9.39 -5.97 3.63
N GLY A 63 -9.10 -4.87 2.92
CA GLY A 63 -9.55 -4.63 1.56
C GLY A 63 -8.41 -4.11 0.70
N LEU A 64 -8.11 -4.77 -0.42
CA LEU A 64 -7.16 -4.25 -1.39
C LEU A 64 -7.79 -3.04 -2.10
N ILE A 65 -7.00 -1.99 -2.34
CA ILE A 65 -7.44 -0.77 -3.03
C ILE A 65 -6.74 -0.67 -4.38
N GLU A 66 -5.41 -0.81 -4.40
CA GLU A 66 -4.59 -0.76 -5.60
C GLU A 66 -3.52 -1.83 -5.56
N ALA A 67 -3.22 -2.43 -6.72
CA ALA A 67 -2.03 -3.24 -6.90
C ALA A 67 -1.56 -3.08 -8.35
N SER A 68 -0.28 -2.78 -8.53
CA SER A 68 0.33 -2.57 -9.84
C SER A 68 1.82 -2.81 -9.79
N VAL A 69 2.41 -3.27 -10.88
CA VAL A 69 3.86 -3.29 -11.02
C VAL A 69 4.34 -1.91 -11.45
N LYS A 70 5.32 -1.39 -10.73
CA LYS A 70 5.96 -0.10 -10.93
C LYS A 70 7.47 -0.28 -10.74
N THR A 71 8.24 0.74 -11.03
CA THR A 71 9.67 0.75 -10.73
C THR A 71 9.91 1.41 -9.37
N LEU A 72 10.83 0.85 -8.60
CA LEU A 72 11.46 1.52 -7.47
C LEU A 72 12.97 1.54 -7.74
N GLY A 73 13.55 2.73 -7.93
CA GLY A 73 14.84 2.85 -8.60
C GLY A 73 14.80 2.18 -9.97
N ALA A 74 15.77 1.30 -10.26
CA ALA A 74 15.88 0.59 -11.53
C ALA A 74 15.17 -0.78 -11.58
N LEU A 75 14.54 -1.23 -10.49
CA LEU A 75 13.97 -2.59 -10.40
C LEU A 75 12.44 -2.59 -10.46
N PRO A 76 11.83 -3.65 -11.04
CA PRO A 76 10.40 -3.88 -10.93
C PRO A 76 10.02 -4.15 -9.47
N ALA A 77 8.90 -3.56 -9.06
CA ALA A 77 8.39 -3.61 -7.70
C ALA A 77 6.86 -3.73 -7.73
N LEU A 78 6.31 -4.52 -6.83
CA LEU A 78 4.89 -4.51 -6.54
C LEU A 78 4.56 -3.26 -5.72
N ARG A 79 3.83 -2.32 -6.32
CA ARG A 79 3.17 -1.23 -5.59
C ARG A 79 1.77 -1.67 -5.20
N GLN A 80 1.47 -1.65 -3.91
CA GLN A 80 0.16 -2.01 -3.38
C GLN A 80 -0.35 -0.96 -2.39
N ILE A 81 -1.67 -0.80 -2.34
CA ILE A 81 -2.37 -0.05 -1.31
C ILE A 81 -3.55 -0.90 -0.82
N LEU A 82 -3.68 -1.03 0.49
CA LEU A 82 -4.76 -1.72 1.15
C LEU A 82 -5.27 -0.92 2.35
N LYS A 83 -6.47 -1.28 2.82
CA LYS A 83 -7.06 -0.79 4.07
C LYS A 83 -7.30 -1.95 5.03
N LEU A 84 -7.08 -1.69 6.31
CA LEU A 84 -7.33 -2.60 7.43
C LEU A 84 -8.19 -1.89 8.48
N PRO A 85 -9.00 -2.62 9.26
CA PRO A 85 -9.63 -2.06 10.45
C PRO A 85 -8.57 -1.61 11.46
N LEU A 86 -8.84 -0.53 12.20
CA LEU A 86 -7.97 -0.14 13.31
C LEU A 86 -8.02 -1.20 14.43
N PRO A 87 -6.87 -1.76 14.86
CA PRO A 87 -6.85 -2.78 15.91
C PRO A 87 -7.49 -2.28 17.21
N GLY A 88 -8.41 -3.08 17.77
CA GLY A 88 -9.06 -2.79 19.05
C GLY A 88 -10.05 -1.62 19.02
N GLN A 89 -10.42 -1.10 17.84
CA GLN A 89 -11.39 -0.01 17.70
C GLN A 89 -12.67 -0.50 17.01
N PRO A 90 -13.85 -0.01 17.40
CA PRO A 90 -15.12 -0.39 16.77
C PRO A 90 -15.29 0.17 15.35
N SER A 91 -14.53 1.21 15.01
CA SER A 91 -14.56 1.87 13.71
C SER A 91 -13.20 2.48 13.37
N GLY A 92 -13.08 2.94 12.13
CA GLY A 92 -11.86 3.53 11.59
C GLY A 92 -10.95 2.52 10.89
N GLN A 93 -10.14 3.04 9.97
CA GLN A 93 -9.30 2.26 9.09
C GLN A 93 -7.86 2.76 9.14
N ALA A 94 -6.91 1.85 8.90
CA ALA A 94 -5.55 2.19 8.54
C ALA A 94 -5.31 1.86 7.07
N PHE A 95 -4.69 2.80 6.37
CA PHE A 95 -4.31 2.64 4.98
C PHE A 95 -2.81 2.34 4.92
N ILE A 96 -2.45 1.27 4.22
CA ILE A 96 -1.07 0.83 4.07
C ILE A 96 -0.73 0.85 2.60
N GLY A 97 0.29 1.62 2.25
CA GLY A 97 0.90 1.60 0.92
C GLY A 97 2.30 1.02 1.00
N SER A 98 2.70 0.22 0.01
CA SER A 98 4.07 -0.28 -0.05
C SER A 98 4.60 -0.46 -1.46
N PHE A 99 5.93 -0.49 -1.55
CA PHE A 99 6.66 -1.13 -2.63
C PHE A 99 7.37 -2.37 -2.09
N THR A 100 7.17 -3.50 -2.75
CA THR A 100 7.95 -4.73 -2.53
C THR A 100 8.83 -4.97 -3.74
N VAL A 101 10.14 -5.03 -3.54
CA VAL A 101 11.13 -5.33 -4.58
C VAL A 101 11.64 -6.76 -4.35
N PRO A 102 11.18 -7.75 -5.14
CA PRO A 102 11.54 -9.15 -4.94
C PRO A 102 12.83 -9.54 -5.69
N ARG A 103 13.66 -10.36 -5.04
CA ARG A 103 14.77 -11.14 -5.64
C ARG A 103 14.51 -12.63 -5.41
N ALA A 104 15.32 -13.51 -5.99
CA ALA A 104 15.09 -14.95 -5.90
C ALA A 104 14.97 -15.49 -4.47
N ASP A 105 15.79 -14.99 -3.54
CA ASP A 105 15.94 -15.49 -2.17
C ASP A 105 15.66 -14.45 -1.09
N CYS A 106 15.30 -13.22 -1.47
CA CYS A 106 15.02 -12.13 -0.54
C CYS A 106 14.09 -11.08 -1.12
N SER A 107 13.56 -10.20 -0.27
CA SER A 107 12.90 -8.97 -0.71
C SER A 107 13.22 -7.79 0.20
N THR A 108 13.06 -6.59 -0.35
CA THR A 108 12.97 -5.36 0.45
C THR A 108 11.60 -4.74 0.29
N VAL A 109 11.06 -4.18 1.37
CA VAL A 109 9.76 -3.53 1.40
C VAL A 109 9.90 -2.17 2.05
N VAL A 110 9.54 -1.12 1.32
CA VAL A 110 9.28 0.20 1.92
C VAL A 110 7.78 0.39 2.01
N LYS A 111 7.27 0.73 3.19
CA LYS A 111 5.83 0.91 3.42
C LYS A 111 5.53 2.16 4.24
N ILE A 112 4.45 2.83 3.86
CA ILE A 112 3.82 3.93 4.60
C ILE A 112 2.50 3.44 5.18
N GLN A 113 2.25 3.73 6.45
CA GLN A 113 1.04 3.38 7.17
C GLN A 113 0.42 4.67 7.70
N ALA A 114 -0.82 4.92 7.31
CA ALA A 114 -1.57 6.10 7.69
C ALA A 114 -2.89 5.68 8.35
N PRO A 115 -2.99 5.74 9.68
CA PRO A 115 -4.25 5.50 10.37
C PRO A 115 -5.18 6.70 10.24
N GLU A 116 -6.48 6.45 10.17
CA GLU A 116 -7.46 7.47 10.51
C GLU A 116 -7.31 7.89 11.97
N ARG A 117 -7.50 9.19 12.24
CA ARG A 117 -7.38 9.78 13.58
C ARG A 117 -8.46 10.84 13.75
N GLY A 118 -8.98 10.96 14.96
CA GLY A 118 -10.06 11.91 15.26
C GLY A 118 -11.37 11.49 14.60
N THR A 119 -11.93 12.36 13.74
CA THR A 119 -13.15 12.04 13.00
C THR A 119 -12.82 11.09 11.86
N THR A 120 -13.32 9.86 11.94
CA THR A 120 -13.13 8.81 10.94
C THR A 120 -14.31 8.74 9.96
N GLY A 121 -14.07 8.21 8.76
CA GLY A 121 -15.12 7.95 7.77
C GLY A 121 -15.68 9.18 7.05
N MET A 122 -15.06 10.36 7.17
CA MET A 122 -15.59 11.59 6.58
C MET A 122 -15.54 11.55 5.04
N ARG A 123 -14.45 11.05 4.46
CA ARG A 123 -14.34 10.84 3.00
C ARG A 123 -15.41 9.86 2.53
N GLU A 124 -15.55 8.76 3.25
CA GLU A 124 -16.49 7.68 2.96
C GLU A 124 -17.94 8.19 2.99
N ALA A 125 -18.32 8.91 4.04
CA ALA A 125 -19.65 9.48 4.21
C ALA A 125 -19.98 10.52 3.12
N MET A 126 -19.05 11.43 2.81
CA MET A 126 -19.26 12.44 1.77
C MET A 126 -19.37 11.82 0.38
N VAL A 127 -18.52 10.85 0.05
CA VAL A 127 -18.61 10.16 -1.24
C VAL A 127 -19.89 9.33 -1.32
N MET A 128 -20.30 8.66 -0.24
CA MET A 128 -21.57 7.93 -0.18
C MET A 128 -22.78 8.84 -0.41
N ALA A 129 -22.77 10.05 0.19
CA ALA A 129 -23.83 11.03 -0.03
C ALA A 129 -23.88 11.51 -1.48
N GLU A 130 -22.73 11.64 -2.15
CA GLU A 130 -22.63 12.12 -3.54
C GLU A 130 -23.01 11.06 -4.58
N VAL A 131 -22.55 9.81 -4.42
CA VAL A 131 -22.78 8.73 -5.40
C VAL A 131 -24.03 7.91 -5.10
N GLY A 132 -24.62 8.09 -3.92
CA GLY A 132 -25.75 7.34 -3.40
C GLY A 132 -25.39 5.93 -2.92
N PRO A 133 -26.20 5.31 -2.04
CA PRO A 133 -25.91 3.99 -1.48
C PRO A 133 -25.74 2.88 -2.54
N ALA A 134 -26.54 2.92 -3.61
CA ALA A 134 -26.48 1.95 -4.70
C ALA A 134 -25.18 2.06 -5.54
N GLY A 135 -24.57 3.24 -5.57
CA GLY A 135 -23.33 3.48 -6.32
C GLY A 135 -22.06 3.37 -5.47
N TYR A 136 -22.19 3.18 -4.16
CA TYR A 136 -21.08 3.27 -3.21
C TYR A 136 -20.28 1.98 -3.09
N PHE A 137 -20.91 0.88 -2.65
CA PHE A 137 -20.27 -0.44 -2.60
C PHE A 137 -20.30 -1.08 -3.98
N ARG A 138 -19.17 -1.65 -4.39
CA ARG A 138 -19.00 -2.24 -5.72
C ARG A 138 -18.23 -3.56 -5.62
N PRO A 139 -18.46 -4.52 -6.52
CA PRO A 139 -17.58 -5.67 -6.65
C PRO A 139 -16.13 -5.21 -6.84
N HIS A 140 -15.20 -5.91 -6.21
CA HIS A 140 -13.79 -5.56 -6.31
C HIS A 140 -13.29 -5.74 -7.76
N PRO A 141 -12.58 -4.76 -8.36
CA PRO A 141 -12.25 -4.78 -9.79
C PRO A 141 -11.29 -5.90 -10.21
N TYR A 142 -10.52 -6.46 -9.27
CA TYR A 142 -9.56 -7.53 -9.55
C TYR A 142 -10.06 -8.94 -9.20
N ALA A 143 -11.10 -9.04 -8.37
CA ALA A 143 -11.68 -10.32 -7.94
C ALA A 143 -13.13 -10.07 -7.49
N PRO A 144 -14.08 -9.89 -8.44
CA PRO A 144 -15.47 -9.55 -8.12
C PRO A 144 -16.18 -10.60 -7.28
N GLU A 145 -15.68 -11.84 -7.29
CA GLU A 145 -16.20 -12.97 -6.53
C GLU A 145 -15.86 -12.91 -5.03
N VAL A 146 -14.85 -12.14 -4.64
CA VAL A 146 -14.36 -12.10 -3.26
C VAL A 146 -15.44 -11.56 -2.32
N GLN A 147 -15.69 -12.34 -1.27
CA GLN A 147 -16.55 -11.99 -0.15
C GLN A 147 -15.71 -11.92 1.12
N GLY A 148 -16.06 -11.00 2.04
CA GLY A 148 -15.35 -10.82 3.30
C GLY A 148 -14.30 -9.70 3.28
N GLY A 149 -13.71 -9.45 4.45
CA GLY A 149 -12.82 -8.31 4.65
C GLY A 149 -13.53 -6.95 4.57
N LEU A 150 -12.73 -5.89 4.38
CA LEU A 150 -13.27 -4.55 4.14
C LEU A 150 -13.68 -4.41 2.66
N PRO A 151 -14.91 -3.98 2.37
CA PRO A 151 -15.41 -3.91 1.00
C PRO A 151 -14.72 -2.83 0.18
N PHE A 152 -14.56 -3.09 -1.10
CA PHE A 152 -14.20 -2.07 -2.08
C PHE A 152 -15.37 -1.10 -2.27
N HIS A 153 -15.08 0.20 -2.31
CA HIS A 153 -16.10 1.23 -2.48
C HIS A 153 -15.62 2.44 -3.27
N ALA A 154 -16.56 3.22 -3.78
CA ALA A 154 -16.31 4.39 -4.63
C ALA A 154 -15.33 5.40 -3.98
N ALA A 155 -15.33 5.54 -2.66
CA ALA A 155 -14.41 6.42 -1.94
C ALA A 155 -12.95 6.01 -2.06
N ASP A 156 -12.67 4.74 -2.40
CA ASP A 156 -11.30 4.25 -2.57
C ASP A 156 -10.63 4.88 -3.80
N HIS A 157 -11.36 5.40 -4.79
CA HIS A 157 -10.76 5.92 -6.03
C HIS A 157 -9.93 7.20 -5.84
N ALA A 158 -8.84 7.32 -6.61
CA ALA A 158 -7.91 8.45 -6.56
C ALA A 158 -8.52 9.81 -6.94
N GLN A 159 -9.64 9.82 -7.70
CA GLN A 159 -10.34 11.05 -8.09
C GLN A 159 -10.77 11.93 -6.90
N TRP A 160 -10.92 11.33 -5.71
CA TRP A 160 -11.32 12.05 -4.50
C TRP A 160 -10.15 12.69 -3.77
N ASP A 161 -8.91 12.33 -4.09
CA ASP A 161 -7.75 12.72 -3.28
C ASP A 161 -7.55 14.25 -3.22
N ALA A 162 -7.85 14.96 -4.32
CA ALA A 162 -7.77 16.43 -4.37
C ALA A 162 -8.80 17.12 -3.45
N ARG A 163 -9.97 16.49 -3.23
CA ARG A 163 -11.01 16.99 -2.31
C ARG A 163 -10.74 16.61 -0.87
N PHE A 164 -9.93 15.57 -0.64
CA PHE A 164 -9.58 15.04 0.67
C PHE A 164 -8.06 14.91 0.81
N PRO A 165 -7.28 16.02 0.69
CA PRO A 165 -5.82 15.96 0.64
C PRO A 165 -5.21 15.41 1.94
N ASP A 166 -5.89 15.63 3.06
CA ASP A 166 -5.47 15.19 4.38
C ASP A 166 -6.03 13.83 4.77
N HIS A 167 -6.80 13.17 3.90
CA HIS A 167 -7.28 11.82 4.19
C HIS A 167 -6.11 10.81 4.14
N PRO A 168 -6.04 9.83 5.04
CA PRO A 168 -4.92 8.88 5.09
C PRO A 168 -4.61 8.19 3.75
N LEU A 169 -5.62 7.76 2.99
CA LEU A 169 -5.43 7.19 1.65
C LEU A 169 -4.73 8.16 0.67
N SER A 170 -5.11 9.44 0.69
CA SER A 170 -4.49 10.48 -0.15
C SER A 170 -3.04 10.69 0.24
N ARG A 171 -2.75 10.72 1.55
CA ARG A 171 -1.38 10.84 2.08
C ARG A 171 -0.53 9.64 1.69
N VAL A 172 -1.07 8.42 1.78
CA VAL A 172 -0.40 7.18 1.35
C VAL A 172 -0.03 7.24 -0.13
N ARG A 173 -0.97 7.63 -1.01
CA ARG A 173 -0.69 7.75 -2.45
C ARG A 173 0.40 8.78 -2.74
N ARG A 174 0.35 9.95 -2.09
CA ARG A 174 1.37 11.00 -2.20
C ARG A 174 2.72 10.51 -1.69
N GLY A 175 2.76 9.82 -0.55
CA GLY A 175 3.97 9.23 0.01
C GLY A 175 4.59 8.19 -0.91
N LEU A 176 3.80 7.29 -1.49
CA LEU A 176 4.28 6.32 -2.49
C LEU A 176 4.82 7.00 -3.75
N ALA A 177 4.19 8.08 -4.23
CA ALA A 177 4.70 8.83 -5.36
C ALA A 177 6.08 9.44 -5.04
N ALA A 178 6.22 10.08 -3.88
CA ALA A 178 7.49 10.66 -3.45
C ALA A 178 8.58 9.60 -3.22
N LEU A 179 8.23 8.41 -2.71
CA LEU A 179 9.17 7.29 -2.59
C LEU A 179 9.64 6.79 -3.97
N ALA A 180 8.75 6.72 -4.95
CA ALA A 180 9.10 6.31 -6.30
C ALA A 180 10.11 7.28 -6.95
N GLU A 181 10.06 8.56 -6.61
CA GLU A 181 10.97 9.60 -7.10
C GLU A 181 12.31 9.62 -6.33
N GLY A 182 12.27 9.45 -5.00
CA GLY A 182 13.44 9.65 -4.14
C GLY A 182 14.27 8.39 -3.86
N VAL A 183 13.65 7.21 -3.86
CA VAL A 183 14.31 5.97 -3.43
C VAL A 183 15.18 5.39 -4.54
N GLN A 184 16.39 5.02 -4.17
CA GLN A 184 17.31 4.27 -5.00
C GLN A 184 17.50 2.86 -4.45
N VAL A 185 17.69 1.89 -5.35
CA VAL A 185 18.07 0.52 -4.97
C VAL A 185 19.59 0.43 -4.97
N THR A 186 20.17 -0.19 -3.94
CA THR A 186 21.63 -0.36 -3.89
C THR A 186 22.11 -1.28 -5.02
N PRO A 187 23.28 -1.01 -5.64
CA PRO A 187 23.82 -1.85 -6.69
C PRO A 187 23.97 -3.32 -6.28
N GLU A 188 24.33 -3.57 -5.02
CA GLU A 188 24.50 -4.92 -4.47
C GLU A 188 23.17 -5.69 -4.45
N PHE A 189 22.07 -5.04 -4.05
CA PHE A 189 20.75 -5.65 -4.08
C PHE A 189 20.21 -5.80 -5.51
N ALA A 190 20.52 -4.83 -6.39
CA ALA A 190 20.15 -4.86 -7.80
C ALA A 190 20.85 -5.98 -8.58
N ALA A 191 22.05 -6.39 -8.16
CA ALA A 191 22.82 -7.46 -8.78
C ALA A 191 22.38 -8.89 -8.36
N LEU A 192 21.52 -9.04 -7.36
CA LEU A 192 21.00 -10.35 -6.95
C LEU A 192 20.23 -11.05 -8.08
N PRO A 193 19.95 -12.36 -8.02
CA PRO A 193 19.13 -13.03 -9.03
C PRO A 193 17.68 -12.52 -9.03
N ALA A 194 17.07 -12.43 -10.22
CA ALA A 194 15.67 -12.01 -10.35
C ALA A 194 14.72 -13.03 -9.69
N PHE A 195 13.62 -12.53 -9.13
CA PHE A 195 12.57 -13.39 -8.61
C PHE A 195 11.87 -14.13 -9.74
N ALA A 196 11.72 -15.44 -9.61
CA ALA A 196 10.91 -16.29 -10.45
C ALA A 196 10.03 -17.14 -9.51
N PRO A 197 8.70 -16.93 -9.49
CA PRO A 197 7.79 -17.70 -8.66
C PRO A 197 7.61 -19.14 -9.12
#